data_AF-A0A068N1Y8-F1
#
_entry.id   AF-A0A068N1Y8-F1
#
_cell.length_a   1.000
_cell.length_b   1.000
_cell.length_c   1.000
_cell.angle_alpha   90.00
_cell.angle_beta   90.00
_cell.angle_gamma   90.00
#
_symmetry.space_group_name_H-M   'P 1'
#
loop_
_entity.id
_entity.type
_entity.pdbx_description
1 polymer ?
#
loop_
_entity_poly.entity_id
_entity_poly.type
_entity_poly.pdbx_seq_one_letter_code
_entity_poly.pdbx_strand_id
1 'polypeptide(L)'
;MFRGKRVGSHLHPSMAHKILKAATDRIGVRGVSTHSFRRTALTMMCRKGINLRVIQKISGHKNLNVLSHYLEVSEQEKEQALSTISF
;
A
#
# COMPACT_ATOMS: atom_id res chain seq x y z
N MET A 1 6.98 18.29 5.50
CA MET A 1 8.24 17.55 5.24
C MET A 1 8.85 17.15 6.59
N PHE A 2 9.41 15.94 6.74
CA PHE A 2 9.96 15.49 8.04
C PHE A 2 11.34 16.10 8.33
N ARG A 3 11.59 16.46 9.59
CA ARG A 3 12.85 17.08 10.05
C ARG A 3 13.99 16.07 10.08
N GLY A 4 15.13 16.44 9.52
CA GLY A 4 16.38 15.68 9.60
C GLY A 4 17.20 16.01 10.85
N LYS A 5 18.32 15.30 11.04
CA LYS A 5 19.16 15.41 12.24
C LYS A 5 19.80 16.80 12.42
N ARG A 6 20.05 17.54 11.34
CA ARG A 6 20.61 18.89 11.39
C ARG A 6 19.48 19.93 11.41
N VAL A 7 19.70 21.03 12.11
CA VAL A 7 18.76 22.17 12.12
C VAL A 7 18.54 22.66 10.69
N GLY A 8 17.28 22.79 10.28
CA GLY A 8 16.89 23.21 8.92
C GLY A 8 16.99 22.12 7.85
N SER A 9 17.48 20.91 8.17
CA SER A 9 17.56 19.80 7.22
C SER A 9 16.29 18.96 7.15
N HIS A 10 16.09 18.30 6.01
CA HIS A 10 15.00 17.35 5.78
C HIS A 10 15.49 15.90 5.92
N LEU A 11 14.57 15.01 6.28
CA LEU A 11 14.85 13.58 6.33
C LEU A 11 15.11 13.04 4.91
N HIS A 12 16.32 12.54 4.68
CA HIS A 12 16.67 11.90 3.42
C HIS A 12 15.96 10.53 3.30
N PRO A 13 15.48 10.11 2.11
CA PRO A 13 14.77 8.83 1.94
C PRO A 13 15.55 7.61 2.43
N SER A 14 16.88 7.59 2.24
CA SER A 14 17.71 6.49 2.76
C SER A 14 17.74 6.43 4.29
N MET A 15 17.55 7.56 4.98
CA MET A 15 17.44 7.58 6.44
C MET A 15 16.09 7.04 6.90
N ALA A 16 15.00 7.33 6.19
CA ALA A 16 13.69 6.73 6.48
C ALA A 16 13.75 5.20 6.39
N HIS A 17 14.46 4.65 5.39
CA HIS A 17 14.69 3.21 5.30
C HIS A 17 15.51 2.66 6.48
N LYS A 18 16.57 3.36 6.90
CA LYS A 18 17.38 2.94 8.07
C LYS A 18 16.58 2.95 9.36
N ILE A 19 15.77 3.99 9.59
CA ILE A 19 14.89 4.09 10.75
C ILE A 19 13.90 2.93 10.75
N LEU A 20 13.27 2.66 9.61
CA LEU A 20 12.34 1.54 9.47
C LEU A 20 13.04 0.20 9.77
N LYS A 21 14.21 -0.03 9.18
CA LYS A 21 14.96 -1.28 9.40
C LYS A 21 15.30 -1.49 10.89
N ALA A 22 15.80 -0.46 11.56
CA ALA A 22 16.08 -0.54 12.99
C ALA A 22 14.81 -0.85 13.83
N ALA A 23 13.66 -0.27 13.46
CA ALA A 23 12.40 -0.55 14.12
C ALA A 23 11.94 -2.00 13.88
N THR A 24 12.04 -2.51 12.65
CA THR A 24 11.63 -3.88 12.32
C THR A 24 12.56 -4.93 12.93
N ASP A 25 13.87 -4.67 12.97
CA ASP A 25 14.86 -5.54 13.60
C ASP A 25 14.57 -5.68 15.11
N ARG A 26 14.15 -4.60 15.78
CA ARG A 26 13.80 -4.60 17.21
C ARG A 26 12.60 -5.48 17.55
N ILE A 27 11.66 -5.63 16.62
CA ILE A 27 10.43 -6.42 16.81
C ILE A 27 10.48 -7.78 16.08
N GLY A 28 11.62 -8.15 15.48
CA GLY A 28 11.81 -9.42 14.79
C GLY A 28 11.08 -9.54 13.44
N VAL A 29 10.63 -8.44 12.85
CA VAL A 29 9.92 -8.44 11.57
C VAL A 29 10.90 -8.35 10.41
N ARG A 30 10.80 -9.27 9.44
CA ARG A 30 11.67 -9.33 8.25
C ARG A 30 10.90 -8.99 6.98
N GLY A 31 11.63 -8.58 5.93
CA GLY A 31 11.07 -8.35 4.59
C GLY A 31 10.26 -7.06 4.42
N VAL A 32 10.30 -6.16 5.40
CA VAL A 32 9.56 -4.89 5.35
C VAL A 32 10.44 -3.77 4.80
N SER A 33 9.89 -3.00 3.88
CA SER A 33 10.48 -1.80 3.32
C SER A 33 9.48 -0.64 3.38
N THR A 34 9.92 0.58 3.07
CA THR A 34 9.03 1.74 2.97
C THR A 34 7.96 1.53 1.91
N HIS A 35 8.25 0.74 0.86
CA HIS A 35 7.28 0.39 -0.18
C HIS A 35 6.22 -0.64 0.31
N SER A 36 6.56 -1.50 1.29
CA SER A 36 5.64 -2.50 1.81
C SER A 36 4.36 -1.87 2.37
N PHE A 37 4.47 -0.75 3.09
CA PHE A 37 3.29 -0.01 3.59
C PHE A 37 2.38 0.49 2.47
N ARG A 38 2.97 1.00 1.39
CA ARG A 38 2.21 1.46 0.23
C ARG A 38 1.45 0.29 -0.40
N ARG A 39 2.10 -0.86 -0.59
CA ARG A 39 1.45 -2.07 -1.12
C ARG A 39 0.29 -2.49 -0.22
N THR A 40 0.51 -2.57 1.09
CA THR A 40 -0.55 -2.91 2.05
C THR A 40 -1.73 -1.95 2.00
N ALA A 41 -1.49 -0.63 1.93
CA ALA A 41 -2.56 0.35 1.82
C ALA A 41 -3.39 0.17 0.54
N LEU A 42 -2.74 -0.09 -0.60
CA LEU A 42 -3.41 -0.36 -1.87
C LEU A 42 -4.23 -1.64 -1.82
N THR A 43 -3.64 -2.74 -1.34
CA THR A 43 -4.34 -4.02 -1.12
C THR A 43 -5.58 -3.82 -0.25
N MET A 44 -5.46 -3.11 0.87
CA MET A 44 -6.59 -2.86 1.77
C MET A 44 -7.70 -2.04 1.10
N MET A 45 -7.34 -1.01 0.32
CA MET A 45 -8.34 -0.23 -0.41
C MET A 45 -9.07 -1.07 -1.47
N CYS A 46 -8.34 -1.93 -2.19
CA CYS A 46 -8.93 -2.86 -3.15
C CYS A 46 -9.88 -3.85 -2.46
N ARG A 47 -9.45 -4.48 -1.36
CA ARG A 47 -10.27 -5.42 -0.57
C ARG A 47 -11.49 -4.78 0.08
N LYS A 48 -11.48 -3.47 0.30
CA LYS A 48 -12.64 -2.70 0.78
C LYS A 48 -13.58 -2.28 -0.35
N GLY A 49 -13.35 -2.71 -1.59
CA GLY A 49 -14.18 -2.37 -2.74
C GLY A 49 -14.10 -0.91 -3.17
N ILE A 50 -13.05 -0.16 -2.76
CA ILE A 50 -12.89 1.23 -3.17
C ILE A 50 -12.60 1.27 -4.67
N ASN A 51 -13.26 2.17 -5.39
CA ASN A 51 -13.11 2.32 -6.84
C ASN A 51 -11.62 2.53 -7.24
N LEU A 52 -11.13 1.74 -8.20
CA LEU A 52 -9.72 1.75 -8.62
C LEU A 52 -9.24 3.12 -9.13
N ARG A 53 -10.12 3.92 -9.76
CA ARG A 53 -9.78 5.29 -10.21
C ARG A 53 -9.59 6.24 -9.02
N VAL A 54 -10.31 6.02 -7.92
CA VAL A 54 -10.10 6.75 -6.66
C VAL A 54 -8.76 6.34 -6.05
N ILE A 55 -8.49 5.04 -5.96
CA ILE A 55 -7.21 4.52 -5.46
C ILE A 55 -6.05 5.06 -6.31
N GLN A 56 -6.20 5.11 -7.64
CA GLN A 56 -5.21 5.67 -8.56
C GLN A 56 -4.89 7.13 -8.24
N LYS A 57 -5.92 7.97 -8.05
CA LYS A 57 -5.74 9.39 -7.71
C LYS A 57 -5.04 9.57 -6.35
N ILE A 58 -5.47 8.81 -5.33
CA ILE A 58 -4.87 8.86 -3.98
C ILE A 58 -3.40 8.44 -4.03
N SER A 59 -3.12 7.36 -4.76
CA SER A 59 -1.78 6.79 -4.80
C SER A 59 -0.85 7.50 -5.78
N GLY A 60 -1.36 8.21 -6.78
CA GLY A 60 -0.57 8.90 -7.80
C GLY A 60 0.00 7.97 -8.88
N HIS A 61 -0.61 6.81 -9.12
CA HIS A 61 -0.18 5.94 -10.22
C HIS A 61 -0.60 6.49 -11.58
N LYS A 62 0.35 6.56 -12.53
CA LYS A 62 0.06 6.98 -13.91
C LYS A 62 -0.74 5.94 -14.68
N ASN A 63 -0.51 4.65 -14.40
CA ASN A 63 -1.14 3.54 -15.09
C ASN A 63 -2.00 2.71 -14.12
N LEU A 64 -3.25 2.46 -14.51
CA LEU A 64 -4.21 1.66 -13.74
C LEU A 64 -3.83 0.17 -13.68
N ASN A 65 -3.11 -0.34 -14.69
CA ASN A 65 -2.65 -1.75 -14.72
C ASN A 65 -1.72 -2.09 -13.55
N VAL A 66 -1.02 -1.11 -12.98
CA VAL A 66 -0.20 -1.36 -11.78
C VAL A 66 -1.08 -1.68 -10.57
N LEU A 67 -2.31 -1.17 -10.53
CA LEU A 67 -3.24 -1.42 -9.45
C LEU A 67 -4.01 -2.75 -9.59
N SER A 68 -4.11 -3.32 -10.79
CA SER A 68 -4.83 -4.59 -10.98
C SER A 68 -4.16 -5.77 -10.27
N HIS A 69 -2.84 -5.70 -10.03
CA HIS A 69 -2.12 -6.69 -9.21
C HIS A 69 -2.61 -6.78 -7.76
N TYR A 70 -3.35 -5.78 -7.26
CA TYR A 70 -3.92 -5.79 -5.91
C TYR A 70 -5.37 -6.30 -5.86
N LEU A 71 -5.96 -6.64 -7.02
CA LEU A 71 -7.28 -7.26 -7.14
C LEU A 71 -7.14 -8.79 -7.04
N GLU A 72 -6.53 -9.30 -5.99
CA GLU A 72 -6.66 -10.73 -5.69
C GLU A 72 -8.13 -11.00 -5.35
N VAL A 73 -8.94 -11.26 -6.38
CA VAL A 73 -10.34 -11.63 -6.24
C VAL A 73 -10.35 -13.07 -5.74
N SER A 74 -10.83 -13.26 -4.52
CA SER A 74 -11.09 -14.61 -4.02
C SER A 74 -12.27 -15.23 -4.77
N GLU A 75 -12.28 -16.55 -4.94
CA GLU A 75 -13.44 -17.24 -5.54
C GLU A 75 -14.75 -16.92 -4.79
N GLN A 76 -14.66 -16.72 -3.47
CA GLN A 76 -15.76 -16.31 -2.61
C GLN A 76 -16.37 -14.96 -2.99
N GLU A 77 -15.54 -13.97 -3.38
CA GLU A 77 -16.01 -12.67 -3.85
C GLU A 77 -16.68 -12.77 -5.24
N LYS A 78 -16.25 -13.70 -6.09
CA LYS A 78 -16.90 -13.95 -7.38
C LYS A 78 -18.28 -14.57 -7.19
N GLU A 79 -18.39 -15.56 -6.31
CA GLU A 79 -19.67 -16.21 -6.00
C GLU A 79 -20.68 -15.22 -5.42
N GLN A 80 -20.28 -14.37 -4.47
CA GLN A 80 -21.13 -13.31 -3.92
C GLN A 80 -21.54 -12.25 -4.95
N ALA A 81 -20.64 -11.86 -5.85
CA ALA A 81 -20.97 -10.92 -6.92
C ALA A 81 -22.01 -11.51 -7.88
N LEU A 82 -21.87 -12.79 -8.25
CA LEU A 82 -22.83 -13.50 -9.09
C LEU A 82 -24.19 -13.67 -8.41
N SER A 83 -24.22 -14.00 -7.11
CA SER A 83 -25.49 -14.11 -6.36
C SER A 83 -26.23 -12.78 -6.23
N THR A 84 -25.52 -11.65 -6.29
CA THR A 84 -26.11 -10.30 -6.21
C THR A 84 -26.74 -9.86 -7.53
N ILE A 85 -26.31 -10.43 -8.67
CA ILE A 85 -26.80 -10.09 -10.02
C ILE A 85 -27.88 -11.09 -10.47
N SER A 86 -27.96 -12.28 -9.84
CA SER A 86 -29.05 -13.22 -10.08
C SER A 86 -30.33 -12.72 -9.42
N PHE A 87 -31.31 -12.34 -10.24
CA PHE A 87 -32.69 -12.04 -9.84
C PHE A 87 -33.44 -13.29 -9.39
#